data_AF-A0A1Q5J2C8-F1
#
_entry.id   AF-A0A1Q5J2C8-F1
#
_cell.length_a   1.000
_cell.length_b   1.000
_cell.length_c   1.000
_cell.angle_alpha   90.00
_cell.angle_beta   90.00
_cell.angle_gamma   90.00
#
_symmetry.space_group_name_H-M   'P 1'
#
loop_
_entity.id
_entity.type
_entity.pdbx_description
1 polymer ?
#
loop_
_entity_poly.entity_id
_entity_poly.type
_entity_poly.pdbx_seq_one_letter_code
_entity_poly.pdbx_strand_id
1 'polypeptide(L)'
;MSQAPYRWESVRVGSLGGGLLVCDVTAFSDWGGAVYDRDFELDPGCDYARAWSALHPEDDELEAASVRFGHQEEHTGLVWETDGDASAEIACARTPGGPATDDDSFLIMRAWIPTDRTPAPRRHAARAVGDEQCVGQLNLRSGRAVIVGAAVSADETGSYATPREREAAIQALARLRPPIQLNLDGQRGLGTVLWVKPGTYRVTCGWHEGTRGRYMTEDEINETAVSYADDDWSCRWVRFTWSGESPAVK
;
A
#
# COMPACT_ATOMS: atom_id res chain seq x y z
N MET A 1 7.04 21.41 14.86
CA MET A 1 5.91 21.58 13.93
C MET A 1 4.78 20.70 14.44
N SER A 2 3.58 21.22 14.70
CA SER A 2 2.46 20.37 15.10
C SER A 2 2.04 19.53 13.90
N GLN A 3 2.10 18.22 14.06
CA GLN A 3 1.83 17.28 12.99
C GLN A 3 0.38 17.41 12.50
N ALA A 4 0.17 17.42 11.19
CA ALA A 4 -1.18 17.39 10.62
C ALA A 4 -1.89 16.10 11.07
N PRO A 5 -3.16 16.17 11.52
CA PRO A 5 -3.90 14.99 11.92
C PRO A 5 -4.14 14.10 10.69
N TYR A 6 -3.79 12.83 10.79
CA TYR A 6 -4.15 11.81 9.80
C TYR A 6 -5.66 11.61 9.79
N ARG A 7 -6.26 11.62 8.60
CA ARG A 7 -7.64 11.19 8.37
C ARG A 7 -7.62 9.81 7.74
N TRP A 8 -8.21 8.84 8.44
CA TRP A 8 -8.44 7.50 7.90
C TRP A 8 -9.46 7.57 6.78
N GLU A 9 -9.09 7.05 5.62
CA GLU A 9 -9.96 6.97 4.45
C GLU A 9 -10.86 5.74 4.59
N SER A 10 -12.06 5.81 4.03
CA SER A 10 -13.06 4.74 4.13
C SER A 10 -12.78 3.56 3.18
N VAL A 11 -11.52 3.35 2.81
CA VAL A 11 -11.07 2.31 1.89
C VAL A 11 -10.12 1.35 2.58
N ARG A 12 -10.24 0.07 2.23
CA ARG A 12 -9.31 -0.98 2.59
C ARG A 12 -8.79 -1.64 1.32
N VAL A 13 -7.54 -2.09 1.37
CA VAL A 13 -6.87 -2.78 0.27
C VAL A 13 -6.50 -4.18 0.73
N GLY A 14 -7.06 -5.20 0.08
CA GLY A 14 -6.69 -6.60 0.29
C GLY A 14 -5.42 -6.96 -0.49
N SER A 15 -4.60 -7.82 0.10
CA SER A 15 -3.33 -8.26 -0.51
C SER A 15 -3.37 -9.66 -1.14
N LEU A 16 -4.44 -10.42 -0.92
CA LEU A 16 -4.60 -11.81 -1.40
C LEU A 16 -3.43 -12.73 -1.00
N GLY A 17 -2.89 -12.54 0.20
CA GLY A 17 -1.85 -13.43 0.73
C GLY A 17 -0.43 -12.94 0.47
N GLY A 18 -0.26 -11.86 -0.30
CA GLY A 18 1.05 -11.30 -0.66
C GLY A 18 1.32 -9.90 -0.14
N GLY A 19 2.32 -9.24 -0.74
CA GLY A 19 2.61 -7.83 -0.48
C GLY A 19 1.63 -6.87 -1.16
N LEU A 20 1.66 -5.60 -0.74
CA LEU A 20 1.00 -4.49 -1.44
C LEU A 20 2.02 -3.73 -2.28
N LEU A 21 1.69 -3.49 -3.54
CA LEU A 21 2.41 -2.56 -4.41
C LEU A 21 1.90 -1.13 -4.19
N VAL A 22 2.83 -0.19 -4.04
CA VAL A 22 2.59 1.25 -4.09
C VAL A 22 3.40 1.84 -5.23
N CYS A 23 2.75 2.49 -6.19
CA CYS A 23 3.42 3.14 -7.32
C CYS A 23 2.66 4.36 -7.82
N ASP A 24 3.27 5.12 -8.73
CA ASP A 24 2.59 6.19 -9.45
C ASP A 24 1.50 5.61 -10.36
N VAL A 25 0.33 6.27 -10.44
CA VAL A 25 -0.78 5.77 -11.27
C VAL A 25 -0.40 5.59 -12.73
N THR A 26 0.50 6.43 -13.25
CA THR A 26 0.94 6.36 -14.66
C THR A 26 1.92 5.22 -14.91
N ALA A 27 2.60 4.75 -13.88
CA ALA A 27 3.47 3.58 -13.94
C ALA A 27 2.65 2.29 -13.84
N PHE A 28 1.55 2.29 -13.10
CA PHE A 28 0.78 1.09 -12.81
C PHE A 28 0.32 0.33 -14.07
N SER A 29 0.11 1.00 -15.21
CA SER A 29 -0.27 0.35 -16.48
C SER A 29 0.72 -0.69 -16.99
N ASP A 30 1.96 -0.65 -16.50
CA ASP A 30 3.04 -1.55 -16.89
C ASP A 30 3.33 -2.61 -15.81
N TRP A 31 2.57 -2.64 -14.72
CA TRP A 31 2.66 -3.69 -13.71
C TRP A 31 1.96 -4.96 -14.18
N GLY A 32 2.73 -6.03 -14.38
CA GLY A 32 2.28 -7.33 -14.87
C GLY A 32 1.77 -8.30 -13.80
N GLY A 33 1.95 -8.00 -12.51
CA GLY A 33 1.46 -8.85 -11.42
C GLY A 33 2.07 -10.26 -11.40
N ALA A 34 1.28 -11.22 -10.89
CA ALA A 34 1.63 -12.62 -10.84
C ALA A 34 1.30 -13.32 -12.16
N VAL A 35 2.24 -14.12 -12.66
CA VAL A 35 2.04 -14.98 -13.83
C VAL A 35 2.39 -16.39 -13.39
N TYR A 36 1.48 -17.33 -13.62
CA TYR A 36 1.70 -18.74 -13.31
C TYR A 36 1.83 -19.54 -14.60
N ASP A 37 2.73 -20.52 -14.60
CA ASP A 37 2.88 -21.44 -15.71
C ASP A 37 1.76 -22.51 -15.72
N ARG A 38 1.92 -23.54 -16.56
CA ARG A 38 0.91 -24.60 -16.72
C ARG A 38 0.81 -25.53 -15.50
N ASP A 39 1.85 -25.56 -14.68
CA ASP A 39 1.93 -26.39 -13.47
C ASP A 39 1.57 -25.57 -12.21
N PHE A 40 1.06 -24.35 -12.40
CA PHE A 40 0.75 -23.37 -11.36
C PHE A 40 1.97 -22.92 -10.56
N GLU A 41 3.17 -23.00 -11.15
CA GLU A 41 4.37 -22.41 -10.59
C GLU A 41 4.47 -20.94 -10.98
N LEU A 42 4.91 -20.10 -10.03
CA LEU A 42 5.09 -18.67 -10.29
C LEU A 42 6.25 -18.47 -11.27
N ASP A 43 5.99 -17.78 -12.39
CA ASP A 43 7.02 -17.43 -13.37
C ASP A 43 8.08 -16.54 -12.70
N PRO A 44 9.34 -16.98 -12.59
CA PRO A 44 10.40 -16.20 -11.94
C PRO A 44 10.70 -14.90 -12.69
N GLY A 45 10.29 -14.78 -13.94
CA GLY A 45 10.43 -13.57 -14.76
C GLY A 45 9.29 -12.56 -14.60
N CYS A 46 8.25 -12.84 -13.82
CA CYS A 46 7.12 -11.92 -13.66
C CYS A 46 7.41 -10.81 -12.62
N ASP A 47 6.60 -9.76 -12.62
CA ASP A 47 6.75 -8.62 -11.71
C ASP A 47 6.57 -9.02 -10.24
N TYR A 48 5.58 -9.87 -9.95
CA TYR A 48 5.35 -10.36 -8.60
C TYR A 48 6.51 -11.20 -8.05
N ALA A 49 7.13 -12.06 -8.86
CA ALA A 49 8.30 -12.84 -8.44
C ALA A 49 9.51 -11.93 -8.12
N ARG A 50 9.71 -10.86 -8.90
CA ARG A 50 10.71 -9.83 -8.59
C ARG A 50 10.42 -9.11 -7.27
N ALA A 51 9.16 -8.73 -7.04
CA ALA A 51 8.72 -8.11 -5.79
C ALA A 51 8.93 -9.04 -4.59
N TRP A 52 8.58 -10.32 -4.72
CA TRP A 52 8.79 -11.32 -3.69
C TRP A 52 10.26 -11.49 -3.34
N SER A 53 11.11 -11.58 -4.36
CA SER A 53 12.57 -11.69 -4.19
C SER A 53 13.17 -10.44 -3.55
N ALA A 54 12.62 -9.26 -3.82
CA ALA A 54 13.06 -8.01 -3.20
C ALA A 54 12.71 -7.94 -1.70
N LEU A 55 11.61 -8.57 -1.27
CA LEU A 55 11.23 -8.70 0.14
C LEU A 55 12.00 -9.81 0.87
N HIS A 56 12.42 -10.86 0.16
CA HIS A 56 13.09 -12.03 0.74
C HIS A 56 14.46 -12.29 0.12
N PRO A 57 15.44 -11.36 0.20
CA PRO A 57 16.81 -11.65 -0.17
C PRO A 57 17.40 -12.78 0.69
N GLU A 58 18.41 -13.47 0.18
CA GLU A 58 18.95 -14.71 0.79
C GLU A 58 19.40 -14.55 2.27
N ASP A 59 19.77 -13.33 2.67
CA ASP A 59 20.35 -13.04 3.98
C ASP A 59 19.41 -12.31 4.97
N ASP A 60 18.25 -11.80 4.53
CA ASP A 60 17.35 -11.03 5.39
C ASP A 60 15.91 -10.98 4.86
N GLU A 61 14.91 -10.90 5.74
CA GLU A 61 13.52 -10.65 5.34
C GLU A 61 13.18 -9.17 5.58
N LEU A 62 12.78 -8.48 4.53
CA LEU A 62 12.47 -7.06 4.56
C LEU A 62 10.97 -6.84 4.67
N GLU A 63 10.56 -5.92 5.56
CA GLU A 63 9.16 -5.51 5.65
C GLU A 63 8.69 -4.79 4.37
N ALA A 64 9.56 -3.99 3.75
CA ALA A 64 9.25 -3.32 2.50
C ALA A 64 10.50 -3.17 1.63
N ALA A 65 10.33 -3.23 0.32
CA ALA A 65 11.41 -3.12 -0.64
C ALA A 65 11.00 -2.30 -1.87
N SER A 66 11.98 -1.65 -2.49
CA SER A 66 11.76 -1.01 -3.79
C SER A 66 11.86 -2.07 -4.89
N VAL A 67 10.95 -2.02 -5.87
CA VAL A 67 10.97 -2.88 -7.06
C VAL A 67 11.01 -2.02 -8.32
N ARG A 68 11.82 -2.42 -9.31
CA ARG A 68 11.79 -1.82 -10.65
C ARG A 68 10.97 -2.69 -11.58
N PHE A 69 10.18 -2.06 -12.45
CA PHE A 69 9.27 -2.76 -13.36
C PHE A 69 9.02 -1.93 -14.63
N GLY A 70 8.30 -2.51 -15.59
CA GLY A 70 8.07 -1.94 -16.92
C GLY A 70 9.12 -2.34 -17.96
N HIS A 71 9.02 -1.76 -19.16
CA HIS A 71 9.97 -2.00 -20.23
C HIS A 71 11.35 -1.36 -19.96
N GLN A 72 12.36 -2.20 -19.73
CA GLN A 72 13.71 -1.78 -19.31
C GLN A 72 13.72 -1.20 -17.90
N GLU A 73 12.81 -1.65 -17.04
CA GLU A 73 12.82 -1.32 -15.61
C GLU A 73 12.77 0.20 -15.37
N GLU A 74 12.00 0.95 -16.14
CA GLU A 74 11.90 2.40 -16.12
C GLU A 74 11.14 2.92 -14.88
N HIS A 75 10.19 2.14 -14.36
CA HIS A 75 9.35 2.50 -13.22
C HIS A 75 9.92 2.01 -11.89
N THR A 76 9.52 2.68 -10.80
CA THR A 76 9.78 2.21 -9.42
C THR A 76 8.46 2.08 -8.69
N GLY A 77 8.30 0.96 -7.99
CA GLY A 77 7.27 0.75 -6.97
C GLY A 77 7.91 0.47 -5.62
N LEU A 78 7.12 0.57 -4.57
CA LEU A 78 7.42 -0.02 -3.28
C LEU A 78 6.50 -1.22 -3.08
N VAL A 79 7.07 -2.36 -2.68
CA VAL A 79 6.29 -3.50 -2.23
C VAL A 79 6.41 -3.55 -0.71
N TRP A 80 5.29 -3.70 -0.02
CA TRP A 80 5.23 -3.84 1.43
C TRP A 80 4.64 -5.21 1.78
N GLU A 81 5.38 -6.03 2.54
CA GLU A 81 4.91 -7.30 3.06
C GLU A 81 3.77 -7.05 4.04
N THR A 82 2.63 -7.68 3.78
CA THR A 82 1.45 -7.49 4.61
C THR A 82 1.09 -8.70 5.44
N ASP A 83 1.83 -9.81 5.36
CA ASP A 83 1.76 -11.07 6.10
C ASP A 83 0.40 -11.82 5.94
N GLY A 84 0.25 -12.61 4.88
CA GLY A 84 -0.94 -13.42 4.62
C GLY A 84 -2.13 -12.62 4.06
N ASP A 85 -3.36 -13.15 4.19
CA ASP A 85 -4.59 -12.60 3.59
C ASP A 85 -5.09 -11.34 4.32
N ALA A 86 -4.28 -10.28 4.25
CA ALA A 86 -4.47 -9.06 4.99
C ALA A 86 -5.32 -8.03 4.23
N SER A 87 -6.06 -7.22 5.00
CA SER A 87 -6.55 -5.92 4.54
C SER A 87 -5.76 -4.79 5.19
N ALA A 88 -5.26 -3.86 4.39
CA ALA A 88 -4.64 -2.63 4.86
C ALA A 88 -5.61 -1.46 4.84
N GLU A 89 -5.52 -0.61 5.85
CA GLU A 89 -6.23 0.65 5.98
C GLU A 89 -5.31 1.81 5.59
N ILE A 90 -5.89 2.89 5.09
CA ILE A 90 -5.15 4.03 4.56
C ILE A 90 -5.54 5.31 5.31
N ALA A 91 -4.56 6.16 5.56
CA ALA A 91 -4.80 7.50 6.08
C ALA A 91 -3.95 8.54 5.34
N CYS A 92 -4.51 9.74 5.12
CA CYS A 92 -3.78 10.88 4.55
C CYS A 92 -3.63 11.98 5.59
N ALA A 93 -2.46 12.63 5.62
CA ALA A 93 -2.18 13.77 6.48
C ALA A 93 -2.84 15.01 5.88
N ARG A 94 -3.91 15.50 6.51
CA ARG A 94 -4.65 16.65 5.97
C ARG A 94 -4.14 17.97 6.50
N THR A 95 -3.75 18.86 5.59
CA THR A 95 -3.58 20.27 5.93
C THR A 95 -4.96 20.87 6.23
N PRO A 96 -5.22 21.41 7.44
CA PRO A 96 -6.51 22.00 7.77
C PRO A 96 -6.90 23.11 6.78
N GLY A 97 -8.02 22.94 6.08
CA GLY A 97 -8.50 23.88 5.07
C GLY A 97 -7.78 23.84 3.71
N GLY A 98 -6.78 22.97 3.55
CA GLY A 98 -6.08 22.75 2.27
C GLY A 98 -6.82 21.77 1.35
N PRO A 99 -6.57 21.83 0.03
CA PRO A 99 -7.01 20.77 -0.89
C PRO A 99 -6.30 19.46 -0.55
N ALA A 100 -6.94 18.32 -0.81
CA ALA A 100 -6.34 16.99 -0.56
C ALA A 100 -5.06 16.72 -1.39
N THR A 101 -4.74 17.59 -2.35
CA THR A 101 -3.51 17.58 -3.15
C THR A 101 -2.29 18.06 -2.37
N ASP A 102 -2.52 18.74 -1.25
CA ASP A 102 -1.48 19.34 -0.42
C ASP A 102 -1.14 18.45 0.78
N ASP A 103 -1.69 17.23 0.83
CA ASP A 103 -1.36 16.22 1.82
C ASP A 103 0.10 15.80 1.60
N ASP A 104 0.95 16.21 2.53
CA ASP A 104 2.40 15.98 2.49
C ASP A 104 2.77 14.56 2.93
N SER A 105 1.81 13.78 3.41
CA SER A 105 2.08 12.42 3.86
C SER A 105 0.85 11.53 3.79
N PHE A 106 1.06 10.25 3.54
CA PHE A 106 0.04 9.22 3.71
C PHE A 106 0.62 7.99 4.39
N LEU A 107 -0.24 7.18 4.96
CA LEU A 107 0.10 6.02 5.76
C LEU A 107 -0.78 4.83 5.34
N ILE A 108 -0.15 3.68 5.21
CA ILE A 108 -0.80 2.39 4.97
C ILE A 108 -0.55 1.56 6.23
N MET A 109 -1.59 1.00 6.83
CA MET A 109 -1.51 0.27 8.09
C MET A 109 -2.26 -1.04 8.01
N ARG A 110 -1.69 -2.07 8.62
CA ARG A 110 -2.38 -3.31 8.96
C ARG A 110 -2.48 -3.40 10.46
N ALA A 111 -3.65 -3.78 10.95
CA ALA A 111 -3.83 -4.27 12.31
C ALA A 111 -4.46 -5.66 12.25
N TRP A 112 -4.01 -6.56 13.12
CA TRP A 112 -4.56 -7.93 13.24
C TRP A 112 -5.74 -8.02 14.21
N ILE A 113 -6.27 -6.86 14.59
CA ILE A 113 -7.50 -6.75 15.34
C ILE A 113 -8.47 -5.87 14.55
N PRO A 114 -9.78 -6.16 14.60
CA PRO A 114 -10.76 -5.31 13.94
C PRO A 114 -10.70 -3.87 14.49
N THR A 115 -10.37 -2.90 13.63
CA THR A 115 -10.16 -1.49 14.04
C THR A 115 -11.46 -0.71 14.29
N ASP A 116 -12.60 -1.31 13.98
CA ASP A 116 -13.92 -0.88 14.45
C ASP A 116 -14.14 -1.21 15.93
N ARG A 117 -13.45 -2.21 16.47
CA ARG A 117 -13.46 -2.55 17.90
C ARG A 117 -12.53 -1.68 18.73
N THR A 118 -11.44 -1.15 18.16
CA THR A 118 -10.58 -0.18 18.85
C THR A 118 -9.83 0.76 17.90
N PRO A 119 -9.78 2.07 18.19
CA PRO A 119 -8.97 3.02 17.42
C PRO A 119 -7.49 3.04 17.83
N ALA A 120 -7.06 2.21 18.79
CA ALA A 120 -5.70 2.27 19.34
C ALA A 120 -4.58 2.07 18.30
N PRO A 121 -4.64 1.05 17.41
CA PRO A 121 -3.63 0.87 16.35
C PRO A 121 -3.53 2.10 15.44
N ARG A 122 -4.68 2.63 15.03
CA ARG A 122 -4.80 3.83 14.20
C ARG A 122 -4.17 5.06 14.86
N ARG A 123 -4.41 5.26 16.17
CA ARG A 123 -3.83 6.38 16.91
C ARG A 123 -2.33 6.24 17.09
N HIS A 124 -1.84 5.02 17.34
CA HIS A 124 -0.42 4.76 17.51
C HIS A 124 0.33 4.97 16.19
N ALA A 125 -0.07 4.30 15.12
CA ALA A 125 0.55 4.45 13.80
C ALA A 125 0.53 5.91 13.31
N ALA A 126 -0.54 6.67 13.57
CA ALA A 126 -0.59 8.09 13.21
C ALA A 126 0.40 8.98 13.99
N ARG A 127 0.87 8.55 15.18
CA ARG A 127 1.70 9.33 16.11
C ARG A 127 3.13 8.81 16.25
N ALA A 128 3.43 7.60 15.78
CA ALA A 128 4.71 6.90 15.96
C ALA A 128 5.85 7.48 15.10
N VAL A 129 6.08 8.78 15.17
CA VAL A 129 7.16 9.46 14.46
C VAL A 129 8.44 9.37 15.25
N GLY A 130 9.47 8.74 14.70
CA GLY A 130 10.82 8.69 15.27
C GLY A 130 11.37 7.28 15.46
N ASP A 131 10.49 6.29 15.65
CA ASP A 131 10.85 4.88 15.81
C ASP A 131 10.75 4.09 14.49
N GLU A 132 10.46 4.78 13.39
CA GLU A 132 10.27 4.17 12.08
C GLU A 132 11.62 3.98 11.37
N GLN A 133 11.80 2.83 10.73
CA GLN A 133 12.97 2.52 9.93
C GLN A 133 12.80 3.06 8.50
N CYS A 134 13.87 3.64 7.95
CA CYS A 134 13.85 4.13 6.58
C CYS A 134 14.00 2.97 5.59
N VAL A 135 13.02 2.77 4.71
CA VAL A 135 13.03 1.67 3.73
C VAL A 135 13.35 2.14 2.32
N GLY A 136 13.20 3.44 2.02
CA GLY A 136 13.61 3.97 0.72
C GLY A 136 12.95 5.27 0.33
N GLN A 137 12.85 5.47 -0.98
CA GLN A 137 12.19 6.61 -1.60
C GLN A 137 11.30 6.14 -2.76
N LEU A 138 10.17 6.81 -2.95
CA LEU A 138 9.25 6.56 -4.06
C LEU A 138 8.91 7.87 -4.77
N ASN A 139 8.93 7.87 -6.10
CA ASN A 139 8.56 9.02 -6.91
C ASN A 139 7.10 8.90 -7.36
N LEU A 140 6.25 9.83 -6.93
CA LEU A 140 4.83 9.90 -7.28
C LEU A 140 4.59 11.21 -8.03
N ARG A 141 4.90 11.22 -9.33
CA ARG A 141 4.98 12.43 -10.17
C ARG A 141 3.61 12.94 -10.64
N SER A 142 2.64 12.05 -10.77
CA SER A 142 1.30 12.38 -11.26
C SER A 142 0.42 13.06 -10.22
N GLY A 143 0.85 13.09 -8.95
CA GLY A 143 -0.02 13.44 -7.82
C GLY A 143 -1.07 12.37 -7.52
N ARG A 144 -0.82 11.14 -7.98
CA ARG A 144 -1.64 9.95 -7.68
C ARG A 144 -0.76 8.79 -7.26
N ALA A 145 -1.18 8.13 -6.19
CA ALA A 145 -0.64 6.83 -5.80
C ALA A 145 -1.68 5.74 -6.10
N VAL A 146 -1.23 4.63 -6.66
CA VAL A 146 -1.95 3.35 -6.66
C VAL A 146 -1.41 2.52 -5.50
N ILE A 147 -2.30 1.95 -4.71
CA ILE A 147 -2.00 0.95 -3.68
C ILE A 147 -2.83 -0.28 -4.02
N VAL A 148 -2.21 -1.41 -4.29
CA VAL A 148 -2.88 -2.60 -4.82
C VAL A 148 -2.19 -3.88 -4.34
N GLY A 149 -2.89 -5.01 -4.26
CA GLY A 149 -2.24 -6.31 -4.08
C GLY A 149 -1.17 -6.54 -5.15
N ALA A 150 0.06 -6.87 -4.75
CA ALA A 150 1.19 -6.95 -5.67
C ALA A 150 1.03 -8.07 -6.71
N ALA A 151 0.31 -9.14 -6.37
CA ALA A 151 -0.04 -10.21 -7.30
C ALA A 151 -1.01 -9.74 -8.40
N VAL A 152 -1.79 -8.68 -8.16
CA VAL A 152 -2.80 -8.19 -9.08
C VAL A 152 -2.16 -7.39 -10.19
N SER A 153 -2.37 -7.82 -11.43
CA SER A 153 -1.87 -7.11 -12.60
C SER A 153 -2.77 -5.92 -12.97
N ALA A 154 -2.23 -4.99 -13.75
CA ALA A 154 -2.99 -3.83 -14.20
C ALA A 154 -4.18 -4.21 -15.10
N ASP A 155 -4.04 -5.27 -15.90
CA ASP A 155 -5.10 -5.82 -16.75
C ASP A 155 -6.21 -6.55 -15.99
N GLU A 156 -5.96 -6.99 -14.76
CA GLU A 156 -7.03 -7.55 -13.92
C GLU A 156 -7.93 -6.45 -13.32
N THR A 157 -7.43 -5.23 -13.12
CA THR A 157 -8.17 -4.11 -12.50
C THR A 157 -9.27 -3.46 -13.37
N GLY A 158 -9.73 -4.18 -14.40
CA GLY A 158 -10.87 -3.82 -15.25
C GLY A 158 -10.86 -4.63 -16.55
N SER A 159 -12.01 -4.73 -17.22
CA SER A 159 -12.12 -5.48 -18.49
C SER A 159 -11.56 -4.64 -19.66
N TYR A 160 -10.25 -4.73 -19.93
CA TYR A 160 -9.60 -4.03 -21.05
C TYR A 160 -9.24 -5.00 -22.17
N ALA A 161 -9.60 -4.70 -23.42
CA ALA A 161 -9.32 -5.58 -24.55
C ALA A 161 -7.91 -5.37 -25.11
N THR A 162 -7.28 -4.22 -24.84
CA THR A 162 -5.94 -3.88 -25.36
C THR A 162 -5.08 -3.11 -24.35
N PRO A 163 -3.73 -3.14 -24.47
CA PRO A 163 -2.84 -2.32 -23.63
C PRO A 163 -3.13 -0.82 -23.71
N ARG A 164 -3.53 -0.31 -24.88
CA ARG A 164 -3.86 1.10 -25.08
C ARG A 164 -5.14 1.51 -24.35
N GLU A 165 -6.14 0.62 -24.33
CA GLU A 165 -7.36 0.85 -23.54
C GLU A 165 -7.07 0.83 -22.05
N ARG A 166 -6.20 -0.08 -21.60
CA ARG A 166 -5.73 -0.15 -20.21
C ARG A 166 -5.05 1.15 -19.78
N GLU A 167 -4.08 1.62 -20.56
CA GLU A 167 -3.42 2.91 -20.32
C GLU A 167 -4.45 4.05 -20.26
N ALA A 168 -5.34 4.14 -21.25
CA ALA A 168 -6.37 5.17 -21.29
C ALA A 168 -7.33 5.11 -20.09
N ALA A 169 -7.69 3.92 -19.63
CA ALA A 169 -8.55 3.71 -18.46
C ALA A 169 -7.86 4.11 -17.17
N ILE A 170 -6.59 3.71 -16.98
CA ILE A 170 -5.78 4.12 -15.83
C ILE A 170 -5.60 5.64 -15.80
N GLN A 171 -5.35 6.26 -16.96
CA GLN A 171 -5.32 7.71 -17.11
C GLN A 171 -6.68 8.37 -16.83
N ALA A 172 -7.80 7.70 -17.15
CA ALA A 172 -9.13 8.18 -16.80
C ALA A 172 -9.40 8.08 -15.29
N LEU A 173 -8.95 7.00 -14.62
CA LEU A 173 -9.00 6.86 -13.16
C LEU A 173 -8.26 8.01 -12.47
N ALA A 174 -7.09 8.41 -12.99
CA ALA A 174 -6.34 9.56 -12.48
C ALA A 174 -7.16 10.86 -12.49
N ARG A 175 -8.17 11.00 -13.37
CA ARG A 175 -9.03 12.19 -13.47
C ARG A 175 -10.25 12.16 -12.54
N LEU A 176 -10.62 10.99 -12.01
CA LEU A 176 -11.74 10.86 -11.09
C LEU A 176 -11.36 11.40 -9.70
N ARG A 177 -12.38 11.65 -8.86
CA ARG A 177 -12.18 12.08 -7.47
C ARG A 177 -11.89 10.86 -6.58
N PRO A 178 -10.65 10.70 -6.07
CA PRO A 178 -10.25 9.68 -5.10
C PRO A 178 -10.81 9.92 -3.68
N PRO A 179 -10.78 8.89 -2.81
CA PRO A 179 -10.24 7.55 -3.08
C PRO A 179 -11.10 6.74 -4.06
N ILE A 180 -10.47 6.05 -5.01
CA ILE A 180 -11.14 5.20 -6.00
C ILE A 180 -10.78 3.76 -5.69
N GLN A 181 -11.75 2.93 -5.32
CA GLN A 181 -11.50 1.50 -5.14
C GLN A 181 -11.31 0.80 -6.49
N LEU A 182 -10.24 0.02 -6.59
CA LEU A 182 -9.98 -0.92 -7.67
C LEU A 182 -10.53 -2.29 -7.23
N ASN A 183 -11.32 -2.89 -8.11
CA ASN A 183 -11.95 -4.19 -7.87
C ASN A 183 -11.57 -5.13 -9.01
N LEU A 184 -11.43 -6.41 -8.69
CA LEU A 184 -11.38 -7.48 -9.67
C LEU A 184 -12.78 -8.06 -9.89
N ASP A 185 -12.96 -8.78 -10.99
CA ASP A 185 -14.18 -9.53 -11.21
C ASP A 185 -14.39 -10.55 -10.07
N GLY A 186 -15.43 -10.32 -9.27
CA GLY A 186 -15.76 -11.16 -8.12
C GLY A 186 -15.04 -10.83 -6.81
N GLN A 187 -14.05 -9.93 -6.79
CA GLN A 187 -13.32 -9.54 -5.57
C GLN A 187 -13.25 -8.02 -5.41
N ARG A 188 -13.66 -7.52 -4.24
CA ARG A 188 -13.73 -6.07 -3.96
C ARG A 188 -12.54 -5.60 -3.12
N GLY A 189 -12.12 -4.36 -3.36
CA GLY A 189 -11.16 -3.66 -2.51
C GLY A 189 -9.75 -4.22 -2.62
N LEU A 190 -9.30 -4.56 -3.83
CA LEU A 190 -7.95 -5.09 -4.08
C LEU A 190 -6.93 -4.02 -4.42
N GLY A 191 -7.42 -2.80 -4.67
CA GLY A 191 -6.58 -1.63 -4.71
C GLY A 191 -7.35 -0.36 -4.44
N THR A 192 -6.62 0.75 -4.36
CA THR A 192 -7.19 2.08 -4.38
C THR A 192 -6.24 3.06 -5.07
N VAL A 193 -6.82 4.11 -5.62
CA VAL A 193 -6.09 5.30 -6.06
C VAL A 193 -6.27 6.41 -5.02
N LEU A 194 -5.23 7.17 -4.70
CA LEU A 194 -5.25 8.30 -3.76
C LEU A 194 -4.78 9.60 -4.43
N TRP A 195 -5.25 10.75 -3.94
CA TRP A 195 -4.55 12.03 -4.16
C TRP A 195 -3.31 12.06 -3.28
N VAL A 196 -2.19 12.49 -3.86
CA VAL A 196 -0.95 12.79 -3.14
C VAL A 196 -0.32 14.03 -3.76
N LYS A 197 0.53 14.72 -3.00
CA LYS A 197 1.34 15.80 -3.53
C LYS A 197 2.38 15.27 -4.54
N PRO A 198 2.47 15.80 -5.77
CA PRO A 198 3.48 15.37 -6.72
C PRO A 198 4.91 15.51 -6.16
N GLY A 199 5.74 14.47 -6.30
CA GLY A 199 7.16 14.55 -5.97
C GLY A 199 7.76 13.27 -5.40
N THR A 200 8.88 13.43 -4.70
CA THR A 200 9.60 12.35 -4.05
C THR A 200 9.08 12.19 -2.62
N TYR A 201 8.83 10.95 -2.24
CA TYR A 201 8.43 10.55 -0.91
C TYR A 201 9.54 9.75 -0.25
N ARG A 202 9.92 10.13 0.97
CA ARG A 202 10.65 9.24 1.87
C ARG A 202 9.67 8.20 2.40
N VAL A 203 10.09 6.94 2.37
CA VAL A 203 9.30 5.82 2.86
C VAL A 203 9.93 5.29 4.14
N THR A 204 9.12 5.16 5.18
CA THR A 204 9.49 4.54 6.46
C THR A 204 8.51 3.45 6.83
N CYS A 205 8.97 2.42 7.55
CA CYS A 205 8.12 1.39 8.12
C CYS A 205 8.20 1.41 9.65
N GLY A 206 7.12 0.99 10.30
CA GLY A 206 7.10 0.81 11.74
C GLY A 206 6.15 -0.30 12.14
N TRP A 207 6.33 -0.79 13.36
CA TRP A 207 5.52 -1.87 13.91
C TRP A 207 5.34 -1.68 15.41
N HIS A 208 4.28 -2.26 15.93
CA HIS A 208 4.05 -2.48 17.34
C HIS A 208 3.63 -3.94 17.50
N GLU A 209 4.41 -4.69 18.27
CA GLU A 209 4.17 -6.11 18.54
C GLU A 209 3.53 -6.23 19.92
N GLY A 210 2.24 -6.58 19.93
CA GLY A 210 1.49 -6.92 21.13
C GLY A 210 1.20 -8.42 21.18
N THR A 211 0.76 -8.93 22.31
CA THR A 211 0.39 -10.34 22.48
C THR A 211 -0.94 -10.69 21.80
N ARG A 212 -1.75 -9.68 21.42
CA ARG A 212 -3.01 -9.86 20.69
C ARG A 212 -2.89 -9.55 19.20
N GLY A 213 -3.70 -10.24 18.40
CA GLY A 213 -3.84 -10.04 16.96
C GLY A 213 -3.12 -11.12 16.17
N ARG A 214 -1.81 -10.94 15.92
CA ARG A 214 -1.07 -11.68 14.88
C ARG A 214 -1.19 -13.21 14.97
N TYR A 215 -1.23 -13.74 16.18
CA TYR A 215 -1.31 -15.19 16.43
C TYR A 215 -2.59 -15.61 17.15
N MET A 216 -3.58 -14.73 17.26
CA MET A 216 -4.88 -15.08 17.84
C MET A 216 -5.71 -15.86 16.83
N THR A 217 -6.39 -16.89 17.31
CA THR A 217 -7.42 -17.61 16.56
C THR A 217 -8.66 -16.73 16.34
N GLU A 218 -9.47 -17.05 15.33
CA GLU A 218 -10.74 -16.33 15.10
C GLU A 218 -11.68 -16.41 16.30
N ASP A 219 -11.70 -17.54 17.01
CA ASP A 219 -12.48 -17.73 18.23
C ASP A 219 -12.00 -16.78 19.33
N GLU A 220 -10.69 -16.69 19.57
CA GLU A 220 -10.12 -15.74 20.55
C GLU A 220 -10.42 -14.29 20.18
N ILE A 221 -10.36 -13.94 18.89
CA ILE A 221 -10.72 -12.60 18.39
C ILE A 221 -12.20 -12.32 18.66
N ASN A 222 -13.09 -13.30 18.51
CA ASN A 222 -14.54 -13.12 18.66
C ASN A 222 -15.03 -13.19 20.12
N GLU A 223 -14.35 -13.95 20.97
CA GLU A 223 -14.72 -14.17 22.37
C GLU A 223 -14.17 -13.08 23.32
N THR A 224 -13.06 -12.42 22.96
CA THR A 224 -12.55 -11.32 23.79
C THR A 224 -13.42 -10.07 23.63
N ALA A 225 -14.19 -9.76 24.67
CA ALA A 225 -14.70 -8.42 24.89
C ALA A 225 -13.49 -7.48 25.03
N VAL A 226 -13.12 -6.82 23.93
CA VAL A 226 -11.93 -5.98 23.87
C VAL A 226 -12.12 -4.83 24.86
N SER A 227 -11.44 -4.90 26.00
CA SER A 227 -11.30 -3.74 26.89
C SER A 227 -10.59 -2.66 26.09
N TYR A 228 -11.27 -1.54 25.85
CA TYR A 228 -10.72 -0.38 25.14
C TYR A 228 -9.43 0.20 25.77
N ALA A 229 -9.06 -0.28 26.95
CA ALA A 229 -7.90 0.15 27.73
C ALA A 229 -6.65 -0.73 27.54
N ASP A 230 -6.72 -1.90 26.91
CA ASP A 230 -5.53 -2.73 26.72
C ASP A 230 -4.77 -2.28 25.45
N ASP A 231 -3.60 -1.67 25.65
CA ASP A 231 -2.63 -1.26 24.62
C ASP A 231 -1.89 -2.46 23.98
N ASP A 232 -2.43 -3.65 24.15
CA ASP A 232 -1.81 -4.91 23.75
C ASP A 232 -2.43 -5.41 22.45
N TRP A 233 -1.84 -5.04 21.32
CA TRP A 233 -2.31 -5.35 19.97
C TRP A 233 -1.13 -5.31 19.01
N SER A 234 -1.22 -6.03 17.90
CA SER A 234 -0.20 -5.98 16.85
C SER A 234 -0.64 -5.12 15.68
N CYS A 235 0.24 -4.22 15.22
CA CYS A 235 0.05 -3.49 13.97
C CYS A 235 1.38 -3.19 13.27
N ARG A 236 1.31 -3.01 11.96
CA ARG A 236 2.42 -2.58 11.11
C ARG A 236 1.95 -1.46 10.20
N TRP A 237 2.86 -0.58 9.82
CA TRP A 237 2.55 0.49 8.91
C TRP A 237 3.74 0.88 8.04
N VAL A 238 3.42 1.46 6.88
CA VAL A 238 4.35 2.18 6.03
C VAL A 238 3.86 3.60 5.88
N ARG A 239 4.77 4.56 6.07
CA ARG A 239 4.53 5.98 5.91
C ARG A 239 5.29 6.51 4.71
N PHE A 240 4.62 7.35 3.95
CA PHE A 240 5.17 8.10 2.83
C PHE A 240 5.13 9.57 3.22
N THR A 241 6.29 10.20 3.35
CA THR A 241 6.41 11.63 3.67
C THR A 241 7.10 12.37 2.54
N TRP A 242 6.42 13.36 1.97
CA TRP A 242 6.90 14.17 0.86
C TRP A 242 8.20 14.87 1.27
N SER A 243 9.27 14.61 0.52
CA SER A 243 10.61 15.13 0.79
C SER A 243 11.04 16.21 -0.20
N GLY A 244 10.27 16.45 -1.27
CA GLY A 244 10.60 17.48 -2.26
C GLY A 244 10.04 17.17 -3.64
N GLU A 245 10.29 18.08 -4.58
CA GLU A 245 9.99 17.85 -5.99
C GLU A 245 10.82 16.68 -6.54
N SER A 246 10.23 15.89 -7.43
CA SER A 246 10.99 14.87 -8.15
C SER A 246 11.99 15.54 -9.09
N PRO A 247 13.22 15.00 -9.23
CA PRO A 247 14.15 15.50 -10.24
C PRO A 247 13.49 15.39 -11.62
N ALA A 248 13.56 16.46 -12.40
CA ALA A 248 13.07 16.48 -13.77
C ALA A 248 13.75 15.36 -14.56
N VAL A 249 12.95 14.54 -15.24
CA VAL A 249 13.47 13.58 -16.22
C VAL A 249 14.08 14.41 -17.34
N LYS A 250 15.39 14.25 -17.55
CA LYS A 250 16.08 14.81 -18.71
C LYS A 250 15.79 13.96 -19.94
#